data_AF-A0A524BK42-F1
#
_entry.id   AF-A0A524BK42-F1
#
_cell.length_a   1.000
_cell.length_b   1.000
_cell.length_c   1.000
_cell.angle_alpha   90.00
_cell.angle_beta   90.00
_cell.angle_gamma   90.00
#
_symmetry.space_group_name_H-M   'P 1'
#
loop_
_entity.id
_entity.type
_entity.pdbx_description
1 polymer ?
#
loop_
_entity_poly.entity_id
_entity_poly.type
_entity_poly.pdbx_seq_one_letter_code
_entity_poly.pdbx_strand_id
1 'polypeptide(L)' 'MRNISHVKRLVDIDDEALAAARAALGTQTIKDTVNQALALAADSSSRVANLAAALDRLAQVDLSDEDRAAAWR' A
#
# COMPACT_ATOMS: atom_id res chain seq x y z
N MET A 1 -24.22 3.35 -6.85
CA MET A 1 -23.56 3.59 -5.55
C MET A 1 -23.20 2.26 -4.91
N ARG A 2 -21.92 2.00 -4.57
CA ARG A 2 -21.58 0.94 -3.61
C ARG A 2 -21.96 1.47 -2.22
N ASN A 3 -22.99 0.91 -1.59
CA ASN A 3 -23.29 1.21 -0.19
C ASN A 3 -22.21 0.58 0.68
N ILE A 4 -21.36 1.40 1.28
CA ILE A 4 -20.38 0.94 2.26
C ILE A 4 -21.13 0.80 3.59
N SER A 5 -21.53 -0.43 3.94
CA SER A 5 -22.10 -0.69 5.26
C SER A 5 -20.99 -0.58 6.31
N HIS A 6 -21.10 0.40 7.21
CA HIS A 6 -20.19 0.54 8.34
C HIS A 6 -20.67 -0.31 9.51
N VAL A 7 -20.02 -1.45 9.72
CA VAL A 7 -20.21 -2.29 10.90
C VAL A 7 -19.14 -1.95 11.94
N LYS A 8 -19.56 -1.74 13.19
CA LYS A 8 -18.65 -1.57 14.33
C LYS A 8 -18.08 -2.92 14.72
N ARG A 9 -16.77 -2.96 14.94
CA ARG A 9 -16.03 -4.15 15.37
C ARG A 9 -15.30 -3.79 16.65
N LEU A 10 -15.38 -4.66 17.65
CA LEU A 10 -14.57 -4.56 18.85
C LEU A 10 -13.26 -5.30 18.58
N VAL A 11 -12.15 -4.60 18.72
CA VAL A 11 -10.80 -5.13 18.53
C VAL A 11 -9.92 -4.53 19.62
N ASP A 12 -9.08 -5.36 20.22
CA ASP A 12 -8.04 -4.86 21.11
C ASP A 12 -6.93 -4.23 20.26
N ILE A 13 -6.52 -3.03 20.64
CA ILE A 13 -5.46 -2.28 19.97
C ILE A 13 -4.46 -1.88 21.05
N ASP A 14 -3.18 -2.12 20.77
CA ASP A 14 -2.10 -1.64 21.61
C ASP A 14 -2.05 -0.10 21.61
N ASP A 15 -2.10 0.51 22.79
CA ASP A 15 -2.21 1.96 22.94
C ASP A 15 -0.96 2.70 22.44
N GLU A 16 0.22 2.10 22.59
CA GLU A 16 1.48 2.68 22.10
C GLU A 16 1.52 2.66 20.57
N ALA A 17 1.13 1.54 19.95
CA ALA A 17 0.99 1.42 18.51
C ALA A 17 -0.04 2.40 17.96
N LEU A 18 -1.17 2.58 18.65
CA LEU A 18 -2.19 3.56 18.28
C LEU A 18 -1.66 4.99 18.38
N ALA A 19 -0.90 5.32 19.43
CA ALA A 19 -0.28 6.63 19.58
C ALA A 19 0.77 6.89 18.49
N ALA A 20 1.62 5.91 18.19
CA ALA A 20 2.61 5.99 17.12
C ALA A 20 1.95 6.18 15.75
N ALA A 21 0.91 5.40 15.45
CA ALA A 21 0.14 5.55 14.22
C ALA A 21 -0.55 6.92 14.13
N ARG A 22 -1.10 7.44 15.23
CA ARG A 22 -1.68 8.78 15.28
C ARG A 22 -0.66 9.86 14.95
N ALA A 23 0.52 9.78 15.54
CA ALA A 23 1.61 10.72 15.30
C ALA A 23 2.09 10.66 13.84
N ALA A 24 2.30 9.45 13.31
CA ALA A 24 2.74 9.24 11.94
C ALA A 24 1.71 9.71 10.89
N LEU A 25 0.42 9.50 11.16
CA LEU A 25 -0.66 9.83 10.23
C LEU A 25 -1.26 11.24 10.45
N GLY A 26 -0.85 11.95 11.50
CA GLY A 26 -1.39 13.28 11.83
C GLY A 26 -2.88 13.28 12.16
N THR A 27 -3.40 12.19 12.74
CA THR A 27 -4.85 11.99 12.95
C THR A 27 -5.31 12.35 14.37
N GLN A 28 -6.54 12.85 14.47
CA GLN A 28 -7.10 13.31 15.75
C GLN A 28 -8.03 12.29 16.42
N THR A 29 -8.62 11.36 15.67
CA THR A 29 -9.55 10.36 16.20
C THR A 29 -9.06 8.95 15.93
N ILE A 30 -9.35 8.02 16.84
CA ILE A 30 -9.01 6.59 16.70
C ILE A 30 -9.62 6.03 15.41
N LYS A 31 -10.86 6.40 15.09
CA LYS A 31 -11.54 5.97 13.86
C LYS A 31 -10.74 6.38 12.62
N ASP A 32 -10.29 7.64 12.57
CA ASP A 32 -9.57 8.15 11.40
C ASP A 32 -8.19 7.52 11.29
N THR A 33 -7.50 7.30 12.42
CA THR A 33 -6.23 6.56 12.46
C THR A 33 -6.40 5.15 11.91
N VAL A 34 -7.37 4.39 12.44
CA VAL A 34 -7.59 2.99 12.06
C VAL A 34 -8.02 2.89 10.59
N ASN A 35 -8.94 3.75 10.13
CA ASN A 35 -9.37 3.72 8.73
C ASN A 35 -8.22 4.03 7.77
N GLN A 36 -7.37 5.02 8.08
CA GLN A 36 -6.23 5.35 7.24
C GLN A 36 -5.14 4.26 7.28
N ALA A 37 -4.84 3.71 8.46
CA ALA A 37 -3.90 2.60 8.58
C ALA A 37 -4.35 1.38 7.76
N LEU A 38 -5.63 1.03 7.79
CA LEU A 38 -6.20 -0.05 6.98
C LEU A 38 -6.11 0.23 5.48
N ALA A 39 -6.38 1.48 5.07
CA ALA A 39 -6.22 1.88 3.67
C ALA A 39 -4.77 1.76 3.19
N LEU A 40 -3.81 2.20 4.00
CA LEU A 40 -2.38 2.08 3.69
C LEU A 40 -1.92 0.62 3.61
N ALA A 41 -2.40 -0.24 4.49
CA ALA A 41 -2.09 -1.67 4.47
C ALA A 41 -2.64 -2.37 3.21
N ALA A 42 -3.87 -2.01 2.82
CA ALA A 42 -4.48 -2.50 1.59
C ALA A 42 -3.72 -2.00 0.34
N ASP A 43 -3.39 -0.71 0.29
CA ASP A 43 -2.64 -0.12 -0.82
C ASP A 43 -1.24 -0.72 -0.92
N SER A 44 -0.52 -0.86 0.19
CA SER A 44 0.83 -1.43 0.22
C SER A 44 0.88 -2.86 -0.33
N SER A 45 -0.12 -3.68 -0.02
CA SER A 45 -0.24 -5.03 -0.60
C SER A 45 -0.44 -4.98 -2.11
N SER A 46 -1.27 -4.05 -2.60
CA SER A 46 -1.49 -3.87 -4.04
C SER A 46 -0.24 -3.34 -4.76
N ARG A 47 0.52 -2.43 -4.13
CA ARG A 47 1.73 -1.87 -4.71
C ARG A 47 2.82 -2.91 -4.90
N VAL A 48 3.03 -3.79 -3.92
CA VAL A 48 4.00 -4.89 -4.03
C VAL A 48 3.60 -5.84 -5.15
N ALA A 49 2.33 -6.24 -5.22
CA ALA A 49 1.83 -7.10 -6.29
C ALA A 49 1.98 -6.46 -7.69
N ASN A 50 1.66 -5.16 -7.80
CA ASN A 50 1.79 -4.42 -9.05
C ASN A 50 3.25 -4.26 -9.47
N LEU A 51 4.16 -4.02 -8.52
CA LEU A 51 5.60 -3.95 -8.79
C LEU A 51 6.13 -5.30 -9.28
N ALA A 52 5.80 -6.39 -8.60
CA ALA A 52 6.18 -7.74 -9.03
C ALA A 52 5.69 -8.02 -10.45
N ALA A 53 4.41 -7.76 -10.75
CA ALA A 53 3.86 -7.96 -12.09
C ALA A 53 4.48 -7.04 -13.17
N ALA A 54 4.94 -5.84 -12.80
CA ALA A 54 5.66 -4.96 -13.71
C ALA A 54 7.08 -5.49 -14.00
N LEU A 55 7.79 -5.95 -12.97
CA LEU A 55 9.11 -6.57 -13.11
C LEU A 55 9.05 -7.88 -13.90
N ASP A 56 8.04 -8.72 -13.66
CA ASP A 56 7.81 -9.94 -14.44
C ASP A 56 7.60 -9.62 -15.91
N ARG A 57 6.76 -8.62 -16.22
CA ARG A 57 6.57 -8.17 -17.61
C ARG A 57 7.86 -7.68 -18.23
N LEU A 58 8.68 -6.93 -17.49
CA LEU A 58 9.98 -6.45 -17.98
C LEU A 58 10.95 -7.62 -18.25
N ALA A 59 10.95 -8.64 -17.39
CA ALA A 59 11.78 -9.83 -17.56
C ALA A 59 11.41 -10.67 -18.79
N GLN A 60 10.16 -10.58 -19.26
CA GLN A 60 9.71 -11.24 -20.49
C GLN A 60 10.01 -10.44 -21.77
N VAL A 61 10.51 -9.20 -21.66
CA VAL A 61 10.89 -8.43 -22.84
C VAL A 61 12.19 -8.97 -23.39
N ASP A 62 12.14 -9.48 -24.63
CA ASP A 62 13.31 -9.90 -25.36
C ASP A 62 14.03 -8.66 -25.92
N LEU A 63 14.93 -8.10 -25.11
CA LEU A 63 15.81 -7.00 -25.51
C LEU A 63 17.17 -7.55 -25.92
N SER A 64 17.59 -7.21 -27.13
CA SER A 64 18.94 -7.49 -27.60
C SER A 64 19.97 -6.69 -26.81
N ASP A 65 21.24 -7.10 -26.88
CA ASP A 65 22.34 -6.34 -26.28
C ASP A 65 22.47 -4.93 -26.87
N GLU A 66 22.09 -4.76 -28.14
CA GLU A 66 22.06 -3.45 -28.80
C GLU A 66 20.96 -2.55 -28.23
N ASP A 67 19.76 -3.09 -28.00
CA ASP A 67 18.64 -2.36 -27.37
C ASP A 67 19.02 -1.90 -25.96
N ARG A 68 19.70 -2.77 -25.19
CA ARG A 68 20.17 -2.45 -23.83
C ARG A 68 21.25 -1.38 -23.84
N ALA A 69 22.22 -1.47 -24.75
CA ALA A 69 23.28 -0.48 -24.89
C ALA A 69 22.75 0.90 -25.32
N ALA A 70 21.65 0.93 -26.10
CA ALA A 70 21.04 2.17 -26.52
C ALA A 70 20.24 2.90 -25.42
N ALA A 71 19.79 2.20 -24.37
CA ALA A 71 18.90 2.73 -23.33
C ALA A 71 19.59 3.62 -22.27
N TRP A 72 20.92 3.56 -22.12
CA TRP A 72 21.68 4.29 -21.10
C TRP A 72 22.60 5.41 -21.64
N ARG A 73 22.25 6.01 -22.78
CA ARG A 73 22.94 7.23 -23.28
C ARG A 73 22.40 8.50 -22.63
#